data_AF-A0A2W4T0V7-F1
#
_entry.id   AF-A0A2W4T0V7-F1
#
_cell.length_a   1.000
_cell.length_b   1.000
_cell.length_c   1.000
_cell.angle_alpha   90.00
_cell.angle_beta   90.00
_cell.angle_gamma   90.00
#
_symmetry.space_group_name_H-M   'P 1'
#
loop_
_entity.id
_entity.type
_entity.pdbx_description
1 polymer ?
#
loop_
_entity_poly.entity_id
_entity_poly.type
_entity_poly.pdbx_seq_one_letter_code
_entity_poly.pdbx_strand_id
1 'polypeptide(L)' 'HHGHGEYAVDHGSLTYLMDREGRFLTLLPHKTGAERMAAVLRSYLA' A
#
# COMPACT_ATOMS: atom_id res chain seq x y z
N HIS A 1 -3.91 2.59 -31.35
CA HIS A 1 -4.40 3.09 -30.06
C HIS A 1 -3.25 3.28 -29.08
N HIS A 2 -2.40 4.29 -29.26
CA HIS A 2 -1.56 4.90 -28.22
C HIS A 2 -1.30 6.33 -28.69
N GLY A 3 -1.83 7.32 -27.98
CA GLY A 3 -1.72 8.74 -28.35
C GLY A 3 -0.34 9.29 -27.98
N HIS A 4 0.22 10.14 -28.84
CA HIS A 4 1.45 10.88 -28.54
C HIS A 4 1.26 11.71 -27.25
N GLY A 5 1.92 11.30 -26.16
CA GLY A 5 1.88 12.00 -24.86
C GLY A 5 1.80 11.11 -23.62
N GLU A 6 1.49 9.82 -23.76
CA GLU A 6 1.50 8.87 -22.64
C GLU A 6 2.91 8.30 -22.42
N TYR A 7 3.56 8.71 -21.32
CA TYR A 7 4.77 8.04 -20.82
C TYR A 7 4.39 7.14 -19.64
N ALA A 8 4.66 5.85 -19.77
CA ALA A 8 4.52 4.91 -18.67
C ALA A 8 5.69 5.10 -17.70
N VAL A 9 5.37 5.40 -16.44
CA VAL A 9 6.36 5.38 -15.36
C VAL A 9 6.45 3.95 -14.84
N ASP A 10 7.65 3.36 -14.85
CA ASP A 10 7.89 2.10 -14.16
C ASP A 10 7.72 2.30 -12.65
N HIS A 11 6.86 1.51 -12.02
CA HIS A 11 6.59 1.62 -10.59
C HIS A 11 6.21 0.28 -9.97
N GLY A 12 6.77 0.01 -8.80
CA GLY A 12 6.23 -0.98 -7.87
C GLY A 12 5.16 -0.34 -6.98
N SER A 13 4.18 -1.10 -6.52
CA SER A 13 3.23 -0.60 -5.52
C SER A 13 3.56 -1.09 -4.13
N LEU A 14 3.44 -0.20 -3.15
CA LEU A 14 3.64 -0.46 -1.74
C LEU A 14 2.54 0.27 -1.00
N THR A 15 2.04 -0.29 0.09
CA THR A 15 1.06 0.37 0.95
C THR A 15 1.69 0.66 2.30
N TYR A 16 1.66 1.91 2.73
CA TYR A 16 2.16 2.35 4.02
C TYR A 16 1.00 2.46 5.00
N LEU A 17 1.11 1.79 6.15
CA LEU A 17 0.18 1.93 7.25
C LEU A 17 0.70 2.96 8.23
N MET A 18 -0.15 3.92 8.55
CA MET A 18 0.12 5.01 9.48
C MET A 18 -0.86 4.93 10.65
N ASP A 19 -0.49 5.43 11.81
CA ASP A 19 -1.42 5.64 12.91
C ASP A 19 -2.25 6.92 12.75
N ARG A 20 -3.08 7.22 13.74
CA ARG A 20 -4.01 8.37 13.73
C ARG A 20 -3.29 9.71 13.78
N GLU A 21 -2.06 9.75 14.29
CA GLU A 21 -1.22 10.95 14.31
C GLU A 21 -0.36 11.06 13.05
N GLY A 22 -0.53 10.15 12.08
CA GLY A 22 0.23 10.13 10.83
C GLY A 22 1.65 9.59 11.00
N ARG A 23 1.94 8.83 12.07
CA ARG A 23 3.25 8.18 12.24
C ARG A 23 3.28 6.83 11.53
N PHE A 24 4.43 6.48 10.98
CA PHE A 24 4.63 5.22 10.29
C PHE A 24 4.53 4.02 11.24
N LEU A 25 3.72 3.04 10.87
CA LEU A 25 3.59 1.77 11.59
C LEU A 25 4.28 0.63 10.85
N THR A 26 3.94 0.42 9.58
CA THR A 26 4.50 -0.67 8.77
C THR A 26 4.26 -0.50 7.27
N LEU A 27 4.90 -1.36 6.48
CA LEU A 27 4.74 -1.46 5.04
C LEU A 27 4.09 -2.79 4.67
N LEU A 28 3.17 -2.74 3.71
CA LEU A 28 2.54 -3.90 3.10
C LEU A 28 3.03 -4.00 1.64
N PRO A 29 3.73 -5.09 1.26
CA PRO A 29 4.17 -5.31 -0.12
C PRO A 29 2.99 -5.37 -1.12
N HIS A 30 3.24 -5.01 -2.39
CA HIS A 30 2.27 -5.03 -3.50
C HIS A 30 1.30 -6.22 -3.49
N LYS A 31 1.82 -7.42 -3.23
CA LYS A 31 1.09 -8.69 -3.35
C LYS A 31 0.48 -9.17 -2.02
N THR A 32 0.38 -8.29 -1.02
CA THR A 32 -0.24 -8.64 0.25
C THR A 32 -1.74 -8.86 0.04
N GLY A 33 -2.22 -10.07 0.31
CA GLY A 33 -3.65 -10.40 0.21
C GLY A 33 -4.50 -9.73 1.29
N ALA A 34 -5.77 -9.50 0.98
CA ALA A 34 -6.72 -8.80 1.86
C ALA A 34 -6.78 -9.37 3.28
N GLU A 35 -6.83 -10.70 3.43
CA GLU A 35 -6.86 -11.35 4.75
C GLU A 35 -5.63 -11.05 5.59
N ARG A 36 -4.46 -11.00 4.94
CA ARG A 36 -3.21 -10.65 5.62
C ARG A 36 -3.19 -9.18 6.01
N MET A 37 -3.67 -8.28 5.14
CA MET A 37 -3.81 -6.86 5.46
C MET A 37 -4.74 -6.67 6.67
N ALA A 38 -5.91 -7.33 6.67
CA ALA A 38 -6.86 -7.24 7.76
C ALA A 38 -6.28 -7.77 9.08
N ALA A 39 -5.49 -8.85 9.05
CA ALA A 39 -4.79 -9.35 10.22
C ALA A 39 -3.77 -8.34 10.78
N VAL A 40 -3.04 -7.63 9.91
CA VAL A 40 -2.12 -6.55 10.32
C VAL A 40 -2.89 -5.37 10.91
N LEU A 41 -3.99 -4.95 10.30
CA LEU A 41 -4.82 -3.87 10.85
C LEU A 41 -5.33 -4.24 12.25
N ARG A 42 -5.85 -5.45 12.43
CA ARG A 42 -6.33 -5.93 13.73
C ARG A 42 -5.26 -5.92 14.82
N SER A 43 -3.98 -6.14 14.50
CA SER A 43 -2.92 -6.08 15.52
C SER A 43 -2.66 -4.67 16.08
N TYR A 44 -3.12 -3.62 15.40
CA TYR A 44 -2.97 -2.22 15.86
C TYR A 44 -4.26 -1.63 16.45
N LEU A 45 -5.36 -2.40 16.50
CA LEU A 45 -6.68 -1.95 16.97
C LEU A 45 -7.04 -2.45 18.38
N ALA A 46 -6.08 -3.00 19.12
CA ALA A 46 -6.28 -3.47 20.50
C ALA A 46 -6.73 -2.35 21.45
#